data_AF-A0A094HGY2-F1
#
_entry.id   AF-A0A094HGY2-F1
#
_cell.length_a   1.000
_cell.length_b   1.000
_cell.length_c   1.000
_cell.angle_alpha   90.00
_cell.angle_beta   90.00
_cell.angle_gamma   90.00
#
_symmetry.space_group_name_H-M   'P 1'
#
loop_
_entity.id
_entity.type
_entity.pdbx_description
1 polymer ?
#
loop_
_entity_poly.entity_id
_entity_poly.type
_entity_poly.pdbx_seq_one_letter_code
_entity_poly.pdbx_strand_id
1 'polypeptide(L)'
;MIDSGNLRANYNMADAAHSVVTDLNVIISPTASPPISDSKWHRIEKELYLYTSQQSAWLYVALANKAELRAAEDLVVVNICVGERPPTSSSPPWESRPCGIWVLRRKFSTIDESVTEVDVLFGVDAVDPRPQWALMKSPLQLETQPKVPVARLSVLHGRAPISDTPAALRVRQDGKFKILQIADTHMVTGVGLCRDAIDAHGSDLPESDADPLTVKFVENILEVEKPDLVVLTGDQLHHDIPECHTAILKVVAPMINRSIPFAAVFGNHDSEGTHALKRDEQMSILQNLPFSFCRPGPTNVDGIGNYYLQILPPGRSSVPLSTLYFLDSHGQLSDTAGYDHIKQSQIEWFTKTSQAARTARDRDDNSRFHLSLAFLHIPLPEFGDSNLRIGSGHWEEPTEGPSINSHSYDALVKEEISAVGCGHDHVNDFCALLPQQVHQDGDGTTQHRPWLCHGGGCGFGGYCSYGKWPCQKRFHRRMRVWELDTSTGSLRTWKRVEYDMDRADELVLVANGVVVDPSSDSDEDRSSVKVNANMQAHESPPEVVFSQRTYLYLSSDRQVFDATCGAAVSCLGHGNHEVIEAITKQSLANTYSNSMVFTTSVATQLADEIILGTGNLMLRVYIYSSGIRSSL
;
A
#
# COMPACT_ATOMS: atom_id res chain seq x y z
N MET A 1 3.87 -44.38 -6.28
CA MET A 1 2.42 -44.58 -6.50
C MET A 1 1.79 -45.07 -5.21
N ILE A 2 1.54 -44.15 -4.28
CA ILE A 2 0.56 -44.30 -3.20
C ILE A 2 -0.14 -42.94 -3.19
N ASP A 3 -1.43 -43.01 -3.46
CA ASP A 3 -2.33 -41.92 -3.80
C ASP A 3 -2.73 -41.19 -2.51
N SER A 4 -2.08 -40.06 -2.21
CA SER A 4 -2.49 -39.16 -1.14
C SER A 4 -3.63 -38.28 -1.68
N GLY A 5 -4.84 -38.85 -1.66
CA GLY A 5 -6.07 -38.12 -1.87
C GLY A 5 -6.28 -37.08 -0.78
N ASN A 6 -5.68 -35.90 -0.97
CA ASN A 6 -6.10 -34.68 -0.29
C ASN A 6 -7.52 -34.38 -0.75
N LEU A 7 -8.49 -34.75 0.09
CA LEU A 7 -9.82 -34.15 0.11
C LEU A 7 -9.63 -32.67 0.44
N ARG A 8 -9.32 -31.90 -0.61
CA ARG A 8 -9.36 -30.45 -0.62
C ARG A 8 -10.75 -30.04 -0.19
N ALA A 9 -10.84 -29.33 0.94
CA ALA A 9 -11.99 -28.50 1.25
C ALA A 9 -12.01 -27.32 0.27
N ASN A 10 -12.31 -27.60 -1.00
CA ASN A 10 -13.00 -26.65 -1.84
C ASN A 10 -14.40 -26.53 -1.24
N TYR A 11 -14.54 -25.72 -0.20
CA TYR A 11 -15.83 -25.10 0.09
C TYR A 11 -16.19 -24.30 -1.16
N ASN A 12 -16.96 -24.91 -2.06
CA ASN A 12 -17.66 -24.17 -3.08
C ASN A 12 -18.50 -23.13 -2.34
N MET A 13 -18.14 -21.85 -2.45
CA MET A 13 -18.93 -20.74 -1.90
C MET A 13 -20.40 -20.77 -2.34
N ALA A 14 -20.73 -21.50 -3.42
CA ALA A 14 -22.09 -21.76 -3.85
C ALA A 14 -22.92 -22.64 -2.87
N ASP A 15 -22.31 -23.61 -2.18
CA ASP A 15 -22.98 -24.47 -1.18
C ASP A 15 -23.03 -23.81 0.21
N ALA A 16 -22.05 -22.96 0.54
CA ALA A 16 -22.04 -22.17 1.77
C ALA A 16 -23.18 -21.14 1.83
N ALA A 17 -23.61 -20.60 0.68
CA ALA A 17 -24.66 -19.59 0.56
C ALA A 17 -26.05 -19.99 1.12
N HIS A 18 -26.24 -21.27 1.46
CA HIS A 18 -27.49 -21.81 1.97
C HIS A 18 -27.34 -22.61 3.28
N SER A 19 -26.18 -22.59 3.93
CA SER A 19 -25.95 -23.37 5.16
C SER A 19 -26.05 -22.49 6.41
N VAL A 20 -26.47 -23.09 7.53
CA VAL A 20 -26.47 -22.45 8.85
C VAL A 20 -25.71 -23.30 9.85
N VAL A 21 -25.16 -22.66 10.87
CA VAL A 21 -24.51 -23.33 11.98
C VAL A 21 -25.58 -23.87 12.93
N THR A 22 -25.53 -25.17 13.20
CA THR A 22 -26.45 -25.87 14.12
C THR A 22 -25.81 -26.15 15.47
N ASP A 23 -24.48 -26.29 15.49
CA ASP A 23 -23.70 -26.45 16.71
C ASP A 23 -22.21 -26.14 16.44
N LEU A 24 -21.42 -25.99 17.49
CA LEU A 24 -19.97 -25.95 17.42
C LEU A 24 -19.34 -26.53 18.68
N ASN A 25 -18.13 -27.08 18.56
CA ASN A 25 -17.42 -27.70 19.67
C ASN A 25 -15.92 -27.61 19.47
N VAL A 26 -15.15 -27.54 20.57
CA VAL A 26 -13.69 -27.62 20.53
C VAL A 26 -13.26 -28.98 21.05
N ILE A 27 -12.39 -29.66 20.31
CA ILE A 27 -11.81 -30.93 20.74
C ILE A 27 -10.33 -30.71 21.04
N ILE A 28 -9.92 -31.04 22.26
CA ILE A 28 -8.53 -31.02 22.72
C ILE A 28 -8.05 -32.47 22.81
N SER A 29 -6.97 -32.82 22.12
CA SER A 29 -6.43 -34.19 22.09
C SER A 29 -4.91 -34.24 22.31
N PRO A 30 -4.40 -35.28 22.98
CA PRO A 30 -2.96 -35.52 23.16
C PRO A 30 -2.27 -36.13 21.93
N THR A 31 -3.03 -36.57 20.91
CA THR A 31 -2.53 -37.08 19.63
C THR A 31 -3.00 -36.19 18.47
N ALA A 32 -2.42 -36.38 17.27
CA ALA A 32 -2.89 -35.75 16.03
C ALA A 32 -4.41 -35.91 15.84
N SER A 33 -5.02 -34.91 15.18
CA SER A 33 -6.46 -34.62 15.20
C SER A 33 -7.35 -35.85 15.02
N PRO A 34 -8.40 -36.04 15.84
CA PRO A 34 -9.37 -37.10 15.62
C PRO A 34 -10.11 -36.87 14.27
N PRO A 35 -10.27 -37.92 13.45
CA PRO A 35 -10.96 -37.81 12.17
C PRO A 35 -12.43 -37.46 12.38
N ILE A 36 -13.00 -36.73 11.43
CA ILE A 36 -14.42 -36.40 11.41
C ILE A 36 -15.21 -37.71 11.23
N SER A 37 -16.05 -38.06 12.21
CA SER A 37 -16.89 -39.26 12.17
C SER A 37 -18.25 -39.04 11.50
N ASP A 38 -18.67 -37.79 11.30
CA ASP A 38 -19.99 -37.38 10.82
C ASP A 38 -19.85 -36.26 9.79
N SER A 39 -20.42 -36.44 8.60
CA SER A 39 -20.35 -35.49 7.48
C SER A 39 -20.95 -34.11 7.79
N LYS A 40 -21.71 -33.96 8.87
CA LYS A 40 -22.26 -32.66 9.31
C LYS A 40 -21.24 -31.79 10.01
N TRP A 41 -20.23 -32.38 10.64
CA TRP A 41 -19.21 -31.67 11.40
C TRP A 41 -18.02 -31.34 10.52
N HIS A 42 -17.67 -30.06 10.48
CA HIS A 42 -16.57 -29.55 9.67
C HIS A 42 -15.51 -28.97 10.60
N ARG A 43 -14.26 -29.37 10.40
CA ARG A 43 -13.13 -28.82 11.16
C ARG A 43 -12.72 -27.50 10.54
N ILE A 44 -12.54 -26.47 11.37
CA ILE A 44 -11.83 -25.25 10.97
C ILE A 44 -10.35 -25.57 10.97
N GLU A 45 -9.70 -25.44 9.82
CA GLU A 45 -8.28 -25.78 9.60
C GLU A 45 -7.33 -24.74 10.21
N LYS A 46 -7.49 -24.49 11.51
CA LYS A 46 -6.67 -23.60 12.34
C LYS A 46 -6.43 -24.26 13.70
N GLU A 47 -5.18 -24.58 14.00
CA GLU A 47 -4.81 -25.22 15.26
C GLU A 47 -4.74 -24.16 16.38
N LEU A 48 -5.53 -24.36 17.44
CA LEU A 48 -5.80 -23.30 18.41
C LEU A 48 -4.63 -23.00 19.36
N TYR A 49 -3.64 -23.89 19.45
CA TYR A 49 -2.37 -23.64 20.15
C TYR A 49 -1.26 -23.10 19.23
N LEU A 50 -1.56 -22.84 17.96
CA LEU A 50 -0.58 -22.45 16.93
C LEU A 50 0.66 -23.37 16.93
N TYR A 51 0.45 -24.67 17.13
CA TYR A 51 1.48 -25.71 17.09
C TYR A 51 2.57 -25.58 18.17
N THR A 52 2.33 -24.79 19.22
CA THR A 52 3.28 -24.56 20.32
C THR A 52 3.07 -25.47 21.54
N SER A 53 2.03 -26.31 21.50
CA SER A 53 1.65 -27.22 22.59
C SER A 53 1.91 -28.68 22.20
N GLN A 54 2.08 -29.53 23.22
CA GLN A 54 2.13 -30.99 23.06
C GLN A 54 0.72 -31.59 22.82
N GLN A 55 -0.32 -30.83 23.15
CA GLN A 55 -1.71 -31.14 22.79
C GLN A 55 -2.10 -30.38 21.54
N SER A 56 -3.09 -30.88 20.81
CA SER A 56 -3.74 -30.14 19.73
C SER A 56 -5.17 -29.79 20.09
N ALA A 57 -5.63 -28.62 19.67
CA ALA A 57 -6.99 -28.15 19.85
C ALA A 57 -7.55 -27.65 18.52
N TRP A 58 -8.75 -28.10 18.17
CA TRP A 58 -9.40 -27.78 16.90
C TRP A 58 -10.86 -27.42 17.12
N LEU A 59 -11.33 -26.41 16.38
CA LEU A 59 -12.73 -26.02 16.34
C LEU A 59 -13.48 -26.83 15.28
N TYR A 60 -14.63 -27.38 15.66
CA TYR A 60 -15.55 -28.09 14.76
C TYR A 60 -16.89 -27.37 14.74
N VAL A 61 -17.46 -27.24 13.56
CA VAL A 61 -18.73 -26.54 13.30
C VAL A 61 -19.68 -27.52 12.61
N ALA A 62 -20.88 -27.70 13.19
CA ALA A 62 -21.93 -28.50 12.60
C ALA A 62 -22.77 -27.63 11.67
N LEU A 63 -22.84 -28.01 10.39
CA LEU A 63 -23.58 -27.28 9.36
C LEU A 63 -24.81 -28.08 8.92
N ALA A 64 -25.89 -27.36 8.62
CA ALA A 64 -27.06 -27.90 7.97
C ALA A 64 -27.47 -27.04 6.77
N ASN A 65 -27.81 -27.69 5.66
CA ASN A 65 -28.33 -26.99 4.50
C ASN A 65 -29.75 -26.50 4.79
N LYS A 66 -30.08 -25.26 4.41
CA LYS A 66 -31.41 -24.68 4.56
C LYS A 66 -32.52 -25.55 3.97
N ALA A 67 -32.26 -26.26 2.87
CA ALA A 67 -33.25 -27.15 2.24
C ALA A 67 -33.60 -28.37 3.11
N GLU A 68 -32.72 -28.75 4.03
CA GLU A 68 -32.89 -29.88 4.95
C GLU A 68 -33.52 -29.45 6.28
N LEU A 69 -33.51 -28.14 6.58
CA LEU A 69 -34.05 -27.60 7.83
C LEU A 69 -35.58 -27.51 7.79
N ARG A 70 -36.20 -28.03 8.84
CA ARG A 70 -37.62 -27.88 9.11
C ARG A 70 -37.83 -26.66 9.99
N ALA A 71 -38.42 -25.62 9.40
CA ALA A 71 -38.79 -24.41 10.11
C ALA A 71 -39.62 -24.74 11.35
N ALA A 72 -39.34 -24.07 12.47
CA ALA A 72 -39.98 -24.30 13.78
C ALA A 72 -39.75 -25.69 14.44
N GLU A 73 -38.91 -26.57 13.88
CA GLU A 73 -38.53 -27.86 14.48
C GLU A 73 -37.04 -27.90 14.82
N ASP A 74 -36.17 -27.64 13.84
CA ASP A 74 -34.72 -27.78 14.00
C ASP A 74 -34.11 -26.59 14.75
N LEU A 75 -33.15 -26.87 15.64
CA LEU A 75 -32.41 -25.86 16.38
C LEU A 75 -31.18 -25.41 15.59
N VAL A 76 -31.00 -24.10 15.47
CA VAL A 76 -29.85 -23.45 14.85
C VAL A 76 -29.18 -22.51 15.86
N VAL A 77 -27.89 -22.26 15.67
CA VAL A 77 -27.15 -21.26 16.44
C VAL A 77 -27.58 -19.88 15.96
N VAL A 78 -28.04 -19.05 16.88
CA VAL A 78 -28.41 -17.65 16.61
C VAL A 78 -27.46 -16.65 17.26
N ASN A 79 -26.66 -17.08 18.23
CA ASN A 79 -25.65 -16.25 18.86
C ASN A 79 -24.57 -17.10 19.55
N ILE A 80 -23.35 -16.55 19.64
CA ILE A 80 -22.19 -17.16 20.28
C ILE A 80 -21.51 -16.10 21.12
N CYS A 81 -21.06 -16.46 22.33
CA CYS A 81 -20.19 -15.62 23.12
C CYS A 81 -19.13 -16.45 23.84
N VAL A 82 -18.06 -15.79 24.28
CA VAL A 82 -16.94 -16.43 24.98
C VAL A 82 -16.73 -15.75 26.34
N GLY A 83 -16.64 -16.55 27.40
CA GLY A 83 -16.39 -16.08 28.77
C GLY A 83 -16.70 -17.13 29.84
N GLU A 84 -16.40 -16.80 31.10
CA GLU A 84 -16.63 -17.70 32.24
C GLU A 84 -18.12 -17.98 32.49
N ARG A 85 -19.00 -17.04 32.10
CA ARG A 85 -20.45 -17.10 32.32
C ARG A 85 -21.19 -16.58 31.08
N PRO A 86 -22.44 -17.03 30.84
CA PRO A 86 -23.24 -16.51 29.75
C PRO A 86 -23.68 -15.06 30.04
N PRO A 87 -23.91 -14.24 29.00
CA PRO A 87 -24.12 -12.80 29.12
C PRO A 87 -25.42 -12.42 29.84
N THR A 88 -26.50 -13.20 29.67
CA THR A 88 -27.78 -13.00 30.37
C THR A 88 -28.53 -14.33 30.55
N SER A 89 -29.44 -14.40 31.53
CA SER A 89 -30.42 -15.50 31.63
C SER A 89 -31.48 -15.33 30.53
N SER A 90 -31.31 -16.03 29.40
CA SER A 90 -32.28 -16.04 28.30
C SER A 90 -33.20 -17.27 28.36
N SER A 91 -34.36 -17.17 27.72
CA SER A 91 -35.17 -18.33 27.33
C SER A 91 -35.22 -18.40 25.80
N PRO A 92 -34.70 -19.46 25.16
CA PRO A 92 -34.03 -20.63 25.75
C PRO A 92 -32.68 -20.29 26.41
N PRO A 93 -32.17 -21.15 27.32
CA PRO A 93 -30.89 -20.92 28.01
C PRO A 93 -29.70 -21.06 27.05
N TRP A 94 -28.60 -20.40 27.40
CA TRP A 94 -27.31 -20.62 26.75
C TRP A 94 -26.76 -22.00 27.09
N GLU A 95 -26.23 -22.69 26.08
CA GLU A 95 -25.58 -23.99 26.23
C GLU A 95 -24.05 -23.82 26.28
N SER A 96 -23.39 -24.47 27.24
CA SER A 96 -21.92 -24.41 27.37
C SER A 96 -21.22 -25.37 26.40
N ARG A 97 -20.05 -24.97 25.92
CA ARG A 97 -19.07 -25.76 25.16
C ARG A 97 -17.68 -25.56 25.79
N PRO A 98 -16.69 -26.41 25.48
CA PRO A 98 -15.32 -26.23 25.95
C PRO A 98 -14.72 -24.87 25.59
N CYS A 99 -13.63 -24.49 26.27
CA CYS A 99 -12.90 -23.24 26.07
C CYS A 99 -13.73 -21.96 26.33
N GLY A 100 -14.69 -22.03 27.25
CA GLY A 100 -15.51 -20.88 27.66
C GLY A 100 -16.53 -20.42 26.62
N ILE A 101 -16.83 -21.26 25.63
CA ILE A 101 -17.81 -20.97 24.58
C ILE A 101 -19.22 -21.18 25.12
N TRP A 102 -20.12 -20.26 24.81
CA TRP A 102 -21.55 -20.37 25.06
C TRP A 102 -22.31 -20.16 23.75
N VAL A 103 -23.27 -21.04 23.49
CA VAL A 103 -24.07 -21.05 22.25
C VAL A 103 -25.53 -20.85 22.61
N LEU A 104 -26.18 -19.88 21.96
CA LEU A 104 -27.63 -19.71 22.03
C LEU A 104 -28.24 -20.35 20.79
N ARG A 105 -29.07 -21.37 21.00
CA ARG A 105 -29.80 -22.04 19.91
C ARG A 105 -31.29 -21.79 19.99
N ARG A 106 -31.92 -21.60 18.82
CA ARG A 106 -33.36 -21.41 18.70
C ARG A 106 -33.87 -22.20 17.50
N LYS A 107 -35.19 -22.41 17.47
CA LYS A 107 -35.85 -22.99 16.30
C LYS A 107 -35.58 -22.13 15.07
N PHE A 108 -35.23 -22.76 13.96
CA PHE A 108 -34.95 -22.07 12.71
C PHE A 108 -36.15 -21.22 12.28
N SER A 109 -35.87 -19.94 12.03
CA SER A 109 -36.82 -18.91 11.61
C SER A 109 -36.40 -18.38 10.24
N THR A 110 -35.30 -17.61 10.21
CA THR A 110 -34.69 -17.07 8.99
C THR A 110 -33.18 -17.22 9.04
N ILE A 111 -32.55 -17.18 7.86
CA ILE A 111 -31.08 -17.21 7.76
C ILE A 111 -30.47 -15.93 8.35
N ASP A 112 -31.13 -14.78 8.19
CA ASP A 112 -30.62 -13.47 8.61
C ASP A 112 -30.53 -13.33 10.15
N GLU A 113 -31.29 -14.14 10.89
CA GLU A 113 -31.26 -14.24 12.35
C GLU A 113 -30.31 -15.34 12.87
N SER A 114 -29.69 -16.11 11.97
CA SER A 114 -28.86 -17.27 12.30
C SER A 114 -27.37 -16.98 12.12
N VAL A 115 -26.53 -17.70 12.86
CA VAL A 115 -25.11 -17.80 12.57
C VAL A 115 -24.92 -18.72 11.36
N THR A 116 -24.18 -18.26 10.37
CA THR A 116 -23.96 -18.99 9.11
C THR A 116 -22.53 -19.47 8.95
N GLU A 117 -21.57 -18.74 9.49
CA GLU A 117 -20.16 -19.12 9.49
C GLU A 117 -19.46 -18.76 10.81
N VAL A 118 -18.46 -19.57 11.16
CA VAL A 118 -17.59 -19.35 12.33
C VAL A 118 -16.16 -19.59 11.87
N ASP A 119 -15.27 -18.68 12.26
CA ASP A 119 -13.84 -18.73 12.02
C ASP A 119 -13.08 -18.42 13.33
N VAL A 120 -11.76 -18.59 13.32
CA VAL A 120 -10.88 -18.27 14.43
C VAL A 120 -9.78 -17.32 13.97
N LEU A 121 -9.61 -16.20 14.66
CA LEU A 121 -8.51 -15.26 14.46
C LEU A 121 -7.64 -15.20 15.72
N PHE A 122 -6.39 -14.78 15.59
CA PHE A 122 -5.39 -14.90 16.64
C PHE A 122 -4.78 -13.56 17.04
N GLY A 123 -4.43 -13.42 18.31
CA GLY A 123 -3.76 -12.23 18.82
C GLY A 123 -4.70 -11.21 19.48
N VAL A 124 -4.10 -10.35 20.31
CA VAL A 124 -4.82 -9.27 21.00
C VAL A 124 -5.19 -8.14 20.05
N ASP A 125 -4.42 -8.03 18.98
CA ASP A 125 -4.46 -7.10 17.86
C ASP A 125 -5.23 -7.66 16.64
N ALA A 126 -5.83 -8.85 16.77
CA ALA A 126 -6.71 -9.42 15.75
C ALA A 126 -7.85 -8.46 15.38
N VAL A 127 -8.12 -8.36 14.08
CA VAL A 127 -9.25 -7.60 13.53
C VAL A 127 -9.96 -8.44 12.48
N ASP A 128 -11.26 -8.22 12.34
CA ASP A 128 -12.05 -8.78 11.24
C ASP A 128 -12.75 -7.65 10.49
N PRO A 129 -12.18 -7.18 9.36
CA PRO A 129 -12.77 -6.10 8.58
C PRO A 129 -13.90 -6.57 7.65
N ARG A 130 -14.19 -7.88 7.60
CA ARG A 130 -15.22 -8.40 6.70
C ARG A 130 -16.60 -7.93 7.18
N PRO A 131 -17.43 -7.35 6.31
CA PRO A 131 -18.77 -6.90 6.67
C PRO A 131 -19.60 -7.99 7.34
N GLN A 132 -20.32 -7.61 8.40
CA GLN A 132 -21.20 -8.50 9.20
C GLN A 132 -20.50 -9.62 9.99
N TRP A 133 -19.18 -9.75 9.87
CA TRP A 133 -18.41 -10.58 10.79
C TRP A 133 -18.24 -9.86 12.13
N ALA A 134 -18.39 -10.62 13.21
CA ALA A 134 -18.21 -10.14 14.57
C ALA A 134 -17.08 -10.92 15.25
N LEU A 135 -15.97 -10.23 15.49
CA LEU A 135 -14.87 -10.76 16.30
C LEU A 135 -15.18 -10.66 17.79
N MET A 136 -15.12 -11.79 18.49
CA MET A 136 -15.38 -11.87 19.92
C MET A 136 -14.24 -11.21 20.71
N LYS A 137 -14.60 -10.31 21.63
CA LYS A 137 -13.63 -9.58 22.46
C LYS A 137 -12.84 -10.51 23.40
N SER A 138 -13.55 -11.44 24.04
CA SER A 138 -12.95 -12.43 24.93
C SER A 138 -12.30 -13.55 24.10
N PRO A 139 -11.05 -13.92 24.40
CA PRO A 139 -10.42 -15.08 23.77
C PRO A 139 -11.01 -16.39 24.29
N LEU A 140 -10.82 -17.45 23.52
CA LEU A 140 -11.07 -18.82 23.96
C LEU A 140 -10.25 -19.12 25.22
N GLN A 141 -10.87 -19.78 26.19
CA GLN A 141 -10.23 -20.16 27.46
C GLN A 141 -9.36 -21.41 27.26
N LEU A 142 -8.21 -21.20 26.59
CA LEU A 142 -7.19 -22.21 26.35
C LEU A 142 -6.01 -21.99 27.28
N GLU A 143 -5.40 -23.07 27.76
CA GLU A 143 -4.15 -23.01 28.54
C GLU A 143 -2.96 -22.89 27.58
N THR A 144 -2.62 -21.65 27.19
CA THR A 144 -1.51 -21.35 26.29
C THR A 144 -0.32 -20.75 27.04
N GLN A 145 0.88 -20.84 26.46
CA GLN A 145 2.03 -20.08 26.97
C GLN A 145 1.77 -18.57 26.76
N PRO A 146 2.27 -17.68 27.64
CA PRO A 146 1.98 -16.23 27.55
C PRO A 146 2.35 -15.54 26.23
N LYS A 147 3.30 -16.11 25.46
CA LYS A 147 3.76 -15.55 24.18
C LYS A 147 2.93 -16.00 22.98
N VAL A 148 2.03 -16.97 23.15
CA VAL A 148 1.23 -17.50 22.05
C VAL A 148 0.04 -16.56 21.81
N PRO A 149 -0.16 -16.08 20.57
CA PRO A 149 -1.33 -15.28 20.22
C PRO A 149 -2.64 -15.97 20.64
N VAL A 150 -3.49 -15.24 21.36
CA VAL A 150 -4.76 -15.78 21.88
C VAL A 150 -5.75 -16.05 20.75
N ALA A 151 -6.43 -17.21 20.76
CA ALA A 151 -7.47 -17.52 19.79
C ALA A 151 -8.80 -16.82 20.13
N ARG A 152 -9.46 -16.22 19.13
CA ARG A 152 -10.74 -15.52 19.25
C ARG A 152 -11.69 -16.01 18.16
N LEU A 153 -12.96 -16.22 18.51
CA LEU A 153 -13.97 -16.57 17.51
C LEU A 153 -14.35 -15.34 16.69
N SER A 154 -14.44 -15.50 15.38
CA SER A 154 -15.11 -14.56 14.48
C SER A 154 -16.35 -15.22 13.88
N VAL A 155 -17.46 -14.51 13.84
CA VAL A 155 -18.77 -15.09 13.52
C VAL A 155 -19.52 -14.25 12.51
N LEU A 156 -19.97 -14.87 11.42
CA LEU A 156 -20.88 -14.26 10.46
C LEU A 156 -22.34 -14.52 10.88
N HIS A 157 -23.11 -13.44 10.97
CA HIS A 157 -24.56 -13.51 11.16
C HIS A 157 -25.26 -13.20 9.85
N GLY A 158 -26.23 -14.03 9.49
CA GLY A 158 -26.97 -13.86 8.26
C GLY A 158 -26.15 -14.18 7.02
N ARG A 159 -26.48 -13.53 5.91
CA ARG A 159 -25.81 -13.77 4.63
C ARG A 159 -24.59 -12.88 4.52
N ALA A 160 -23.50 -13.40 3.95
CA ALA A 160 -22.42 -12.54 3.49
C ALA A 160 -23.00 -11.49 2.52
N PRO A 161 -22.66 -10.20 2.68
CA PRO A 161 -23.17 -9.17 1.80
C PRO A 161 -22.57 -9.33 0.40
N ILE A 162 -23.27 -8.79 -0.59
CA ILE A 162 -22.74 -8.70 -1.96
C ILE A 162 -21.46 -7.87 -1.90
N SER A 163 -20.41 -8.32 -2.61
CA SER A 163 -19.12 -7.62 -2.65
C SER A 163 -19.29 -6.13 -2.93
N ASP A 164 -18.77 -5.30 -2.03
CA ASP A 164 -18.72 -3.84 -2.18
C ASP A 164 -17.60 -3.38 -3.11
N THR A 165 -16.89 -4.32 -3.76
CA THR A 165 -15.84 -3.99 -4.73
C THR A 165 -16.45 -3.25 -5.93
N PRO A 166 -15.95 -2.06 -6.27
CA PRO A 166 -16.40 -1.35 -7.46
C PRO A 166 -16.24 -2.21 -8.72
N ALA A 167 -17.20 -2.14 -9.63
CA ALA A 167 -17.14 -2.89 -10.88
C ALA A 167 -15.93 -2.53 -11.77
N ALA A 168 -15.39 -1.32 -11.61
CA ALA A 168 -14.19 -0.86 -12.32
C ALA A 168 -13.49 0.26 -11.55
N LEU A 169 -12.17 0.36 -11.72
CA LEU A 169 -11.39 1.52 -11.30
C LEU A 169 -11.63 2.67 -12.28
N ARG A 170 -11.83 3.88 -11.76
CA ARG A 170 -12.10 5.07 -12.57
C ARG A 170 -11.29 6.26 -12.09
N VAL A 171 -10.81 7.04 -13.05
CA VAL A 171 -10.24 8.36 -12.81
C VAL A 171 -11.29 9.26 -12.16
N ARG A 172 -10.86 10.12 -11.23
CA ARG A 172 -11.71 11.11 -10.59
C ARG A 172 -12.12 12.21 -11.58
N GLN A 173 -13.11 13.02 -11.21
CA GLN A 173 -13.63 14.10 -12.07
C GLN A 173 -12.59 15.18 -12.39
N ASP A 174 -11.54 15.31 -11.58
CA ASP A 174 -10.41 16.23 -11.81
C ASP A 174 -9.38 15.68 -12.81
N GLY A 175 -9.60 14.49 -13.37
CA GLY A 175 -8.69 13.85 -14.32
C GLY A 175 -7.53 13.09 -13.68
N LYS A 176 -7.50 12.99 -12.34
CA LYS A 176 -6.41 12.36 -11.60
C LYS A 176 -6.79 11.00 -11.01
N PHE A 177 -5.82 10.10 -10.91
CA PHE A 177 -5.93 8.82 -10.24
C PHE A 177 -4.69 8.57 -9.39
N LYS A 178 -4.89 8.31 -8.09
CA LYS A 178 -3.82 8.13 -7.12
C LYS A 178 -3.69 6.69 -6.66
N ILE A 179 -2.47 6.16 -6.71
CA ILE A 179 -2.12 4.83 -6.20
C ILE A 179 -1.19 4.99 -5.01
N LEU A 180 -1.53 4.39 -3.87
CA LEU A 180 -0.60 4.21 -2.76
C LEU A 180 0.02 2.81 -2.88
N GLN A 181 1.34 2.75 -3.01
CA GLN A 181 2.10 1.51 -2.97
C GLN A 181 2.57 1.25 -1.54
N ILE A 182 2.21 0.08 -1.01
CA ILE A 182 2.59 -0.39 0.32
C ILE A 182 3.38 -1.68 0.11
N ALA A 183 4.64 -1.69 0.53
CA ALA A 183 5.53 -2.83 0.39
C ALA A 183 6.04 -3.27 1.77
N ASP A 184 6.27 -4.58 1.94
CA ASP A 184 7.09 -5.09 3.05
C ASP A 184 6.51 -4.73 4.43
N THR A 185 5.22 -4.99 4.66
CA THR A 185 4.61 -4.76 5.98
C THR A 185 5.11 -5.77 7.01
N HIS A 186 5.50 -6.98 6.58
CA HIS A 186 5.93 -8.11 7.40
C HIS A 186 5.07 -8.30 8.66
N MET A 187 3.76 -8.30 8.47
CA MET A 187 2.81 -8.53 9.55
C MET A 187 2.87 -9.99 9.98
N VAL A 188 2.63 -10.24 11.26
CA VAL A 188 2.63 -11.59 11.84
C VAL A 188 1.26 -11.92 12.46
N THR A 189 1.08 -13.16 12.91
CA THR A 189 -0.17 -13.60 13.57
C THR A 189 -0.46 -12.83 14.86
N GLY A 190 0.58 -12.42 15.62
CA GLY A 190 0.45 -11.58 16.82
C GLY A 190 0.94 -10.15 16.59
N VAL A 191 1.41 -9.49 17.65
CA VAL A 191 1.85 -8.07 17.57
C VAL A 191 3.20 -7.83 16.92
N GLY A 192 4.00 -8.89 16.71
CA GLY A 192 5.35 -8.78 16.14
C GLY A 192 6.34 -8.05 17.07
N LEU A 193 7.60 -7.95 16.63
CA LEU A 193 8.66 -7.26 17.37
C LEU A 193 9.39 -6.30 16.45
N CYS A 194 9.34 -5.02 16.77
CA CYS A 194 10.11 -3.98 16.11
C CYS A 194 11.45 -3.80 16.82
N ARG A 195 12.56 -3.88 16.07
CA ARG A 195 13.93 -3.79 16.62
C ARG A 195 14.71 -2.56 16.17
N ASP A 196 14.29 -1.93 15.08
CA ASP A 196 15.08 -0.96 14.34
C ASP A 196 14.30 0.35 14.07
N ALA A 197 13.28 0.65 14.85
CA ALA A 197 12.65 1.97 14.84
C ALA A 197 13.65 3.06 15.31
N ILE A 198 13.45 4.25 14.76
CA ILE A 198 14.16 5.48 15.09
C ILE A 198 13.16 6.63 15.25
N ASP A 199 13.51 7.62 16.07
CA ASP A 199 12.74 8.86 16.18
C ASP A 199 13.00 9.80 14.99
N ALA A 200 12.22 10.88 14.86
CA ALA A 200 12.34 11.85 13.78
C ALA A 200 13.73 12.50 13.60
N HIS A 201 14.61 12.37 14.59
CA HIS A 201 15.99 12.89 14.56
C HIS A 201 17.01 11.80 14.22
N GLY A 202 16.57 10.57 13.95
CA GLY A 202 17.40 9.42 13.64
C GLY A 202 17.97 8.70 14.86
N SER A 203 17.43 8.93 16.07
CA SER A 203 17.88 8.26 17.29
C SER A 203 17.18 6.92 17.48
N ASP A 204 17.93 5.88 17.84
CA ASP A 204 17.42 4.54 18.12
C ASP A 204 16.31 4.54 19.18
N LEU A 205 15.18 3.93 18.82
CA LEU A 205 14.09 3.66 19.76
C LEU A 205 14.23 2.24 20.34
N PRO A 206 13.70 2.01 21.57
CA PRO A 206 13.68 0.69 22.18
C PRO A 206 12.76 -0.28 21.41
N GLU A 207 12.95 -1.57 21.66
CA GLU A 207 12.06 -2.60 21.12
C GLU A 207 10.60 -2.37 21.51
N SER A 208 9.68 -2.65 20.59
CA SER A 208 8.24 -2.44 20.76
C SER A 208 7.42 -3.36 19.86
N ASP A 209 6.10 -3.37 20.06
CA ASP A 209 5.16 -4.11 19.21
C ASP A 209 5.15 -3.53 17.78
N ALA A 210 5.42 -4.37 16.79
CA ALA A 210 5.60 -3.97 15.40
C ALA A 210 4.27 -3.67 14.69
N ASP A 211 3.39 -4.65 14.62
CA ASP A 211 2.19 -4.63 13.79
C ASP A 211 1.26 -3.44 14.11
N PRO A 212 1.02 -3.06 15.38
CA PRO A 212 0.26 -1.84 15.69
C PRO A 212 0.90 -0.55 15.16
N LEU A 213 2.24 -0.46 15.12
CA LEU A 213 2.94 0.70 14.55
C LEU A 213 2.81 0.73 13.03
N THR A 214 2.95 -0.42 12.36
CA THR A 214 2.72 -0.55 10.92
C THR A 214 1.31 -0.12 10.54
N VAL A 215 0.30 -0.66 11.23
CA VAL A 215 -1.11 -0.31 10.97
C VAL A 215 -1.33 1.18 11.18
N LYS A 216 -0.84 1.75 12.29
CA LYS A 216 -0.97 3.19 12.55
C LYS A 216 -0.33 4.04 11.45
N PHE A 217 0.84 3.65 10.95
CA PHE A 217 1.48 4.35 9.85
C PHE A 217 0.65 4.28 8.56
N VAL A 218 0.18 3.08 8.18
CA VAL A 218 -0.72 2.87 7.03
C VAL A 218 -1.98 3.74 7.15
N GLU A 219 -2.63 3.71 8.31
CA GLU A 219 -3.85 4.50 8.55
C GLU A 219 -3.60 6.00 8.37
N ASN A 220 -2.52 6.53 8.95
CA ASN A 220 -2.16 7.94 8.81
C ASN A 220 -1.94 8.33 7.34
N ILE A 221 -1.26 7.49 6.56
CA ILE A 221 -1.01 7.77 5.15
C ILE A 221 -2.31 7.68 4.33
N LEU A 222 -3.18 6.72 4.61
CA LEU A 222 -4.48 6.63 3.94
C LEU A 222 -5.34 7.86 4.20
N GLU A 223 -5.31 8.44 5.42
CA GLU A 223 -6.03 9.67 5.74
C GLU A 223 -5.50 10.90 4.99
N VAL A 224 -4.17 11.01 4.85
CA VAL A 224 -3.53 12.15 4.17
C VAL A 224 -3.62 12.03 2.66
N GLU A 225 -3.35 10.85 2.11
CA GLU A 225 -3.28 10.66 0.66
C GLU A 225 -4.63 10.42 0.01
N LYS A 226 -5.54 9.72 0.68
CA LYS A 226 -6.86 9.33 0.14
C LYS A 226 -6.73 8.73 -1.28
N PRO A 227 -5.96 7.63 -1.44
CA PRO A 227 -5.72 7.04 -2.75
C PRO A 227 -7.00 6.44 -3.35
N ASP A 228 -7.02 6.36 -4.68
CA ASP A 228 -8.09 5.69 -5.44
C ASP A 228 -7.87 4.16 -5.50
N LEU A 229 -6.62 3.71 -5.29
CA LEU A 229 -6.22 2.32 -5.22
C LEU A 229 -5.01 2.17 -4.29
N VAL A 230 -4.99 1.11 -3.49
CA VAL A 230 -3.78 0.64 -2.81
C VAL A 230 -3.20 -0.55 -3.59
N VAL A 231 -1.88 -0.55 -3.81
CA VAL A 231 -1.17 -1.69 -4.38
C VAL A 231 -0.20 -2.24 -3.33
N LEU A 232 -0.45 -3.47 -2.88
CA LEU A 232 0.39 -4.22 -1.96
C LEU A 232 1.46 -4.96 -2.76
N THR A 233 2.73 -4.54 -2.67
CA THR A 233 3.82 -5.08 -3.51
C THR A 233 4.63 -6.18 -2.82
N GLY A 234 3.94 -7.17 -2.25
CA GLY A 234 4.55 -8.35 -1.64
C GLY A 234 5.13 -8.15 -0.24
N ASP A 235 5.50 -9.27 0.38
CA ASP A 235 5.96 -9.39 1.77
C ASP A 235 5.09 -8.62 2.76
N GLN A 236 3.78 -8.73 2.52
CA GLN A 236 2.82 -8.20 3.47
C GLN A 236 2.85 -9.04 4.76
N LEU A 237 3.17 -10.32 4.61
CA LEU A 237 3.39 -11.28 5.66
C LEU A 237 4.90 -11.48 5.89
N HIS A 238 5.28 -11.65 7.15
CA HIS A 238 6.61 -12.13 7.52
C HIS A 238 6.79 -13.63 7.20
N HIS A 239 8.00 -14.15 7.39
CA HIS A 239 8.26 -15.59 7.29
C HIS A 239 7.71 -16.38 8.49
N ASP A 240 7.49 -17.67 8.31
CA ASP A 240 7.12 -18.64 9.36
C ASP A 240 5.84 -18.29 10.13
N ILE A 241 4.86 -17.69 9.46
CA ILE A 241 3.59 -17.34 10.08
C ILE A 241 2.74 -18.59 10.35
N PRO A 242 2.32 -18.84 11.60
CA PRO A 242 1.51 -20.00 11.94
C PRO A 242 0.04 -19.86 11.52
N GLU A 243 -0.46 -18.64 11.32
CA GLU A 243 -1.81 -18.37 10.82
C GLU A 243 -1.86 -17.11 9.93
N CYS A 244 -1.84 -17.32 8.61
CA CYS A 244 -1.78 -16.24 7.61
C CYS A 244 -3.08 -15.44 7.50
N HIS A 245 -4.26 -16.04 7.72
CA HIS A 245 -5.54 -15.34 7.53
C HIS A 245 -5.67 -14.15 8.49
N THR A 246 -5.33 -14.33 9.78
CA THR A 246 -5.27 -13.27 10.77
C THR A 246 -4.37 -12.11 10.32
N ALA A 247 -3.17 -12.43 9.86
CA ALA A 247 -2.21 -11.41 9.43
C ALA A 247 -2.68 -10.67 8.15
N ILE A 248 -3.25 -11.39 7.17
CA ILE A 248 -3.87 -10.81 5.97
C ILE A 248 -4.98 -9.83 6.36
N LEU A 249 -5.88 -10.21 7.28
CA LEU A 249 -6.97 -9.33 7.71
C LEU A 249 -6.45 -8.07 8.39
N LYS A 250 -5.34 -8.14 9.13
CA LYS A 250 -4.67 -6.97 9.71
C LYS A 250 -4.10 -6.05 8.64
N VAL A 251 -3.45 -6.61 7.61
CA VAL A 251 -2.90 -5.83 6.48
C VAL A 251 -4.02 -5.07 5.78
N VAL A 252 -5.12 -5.73 5.42
CA VAL A 252 -6.17 -5.15 4.56
C VAL A 252 -7.25 -4.36 5.31
N ALA A 253 -7.33 -4.48 6.64
CA ALA A 253 -8.33 -3.79 7.45
C ALA A 253 -8.34 -2.25 7.26
N PRO A 254 -7.18 -1.55 7.22
CA PRO A 254 -7.15 -0.11 6.94
C PRO A 254 -7.81 0.30 5.63
N MET A 255 -7.68 -0.52 4.58
CA MET A 255 -8.30 -0.28 3.27
C MET A 255 -9.80 -0.57 3.29
N ILE A 256 -10.20 -1.74 3.81
CA ILE A 256 -11.59 -2.17 3.84
C ILE A 256 -12.45 -1.22 4.69
N ASN A 257 -11.95 -0.83 5.87
CA ASN A 257 -12.65 0.10 6.76
C ASN A 257 -12.87 1.49 6.14
N ARG A 258 -12.07 1.85 5.13
CA ARG A 258 -12.14 3.12 4.40
C ARG A 258 -12.77 2.98 3.01
N SER A 259 -13.21 1.78 2.65
CA SER A 259 -13.76 1.48 1.31
C SER A 259 -12.79 1.81 0.17
N ILE A 260 -11.49 1.63 0.41
CA ILE A 260 -10.44 1.89 -0.58
C ILE A 260 -10.15 0.57 -1.32
N PRO A 261 -10.28 0.54 -2.66
CA PRO A 261 -9.87 -0.59 -3.48
C PRO A 261 -8.40 -0.98 -3.25
N PHE A 262 -8.10 -2.27 -3.27
CA PHE A 262 -6.72 -2.74 -3.21
C PHE A 262 -6.45 -3.89 -4.19
N ALA A 263 -5.18 -4.02 -4.58
CA ALA A 263 -4.64 -5.11 -5.38
C ALA A 263 -3.29 -5.55 -4.79
N ALA A 264 -2.87 -6.78 -5.04
CA ALA A 264 -1.65 -7.34 -4.46
C ALA A 264 -0.86 -8.22 -5.43
N VAL A 265 0.47 -8.18 -5.30
CA VAL A 265 1.39 -9.24 -5.72
C VAL A 265 1.97 -9.90 -4.47
N PHE A 266 2.45 -11.13 -4.60
CA PHE A 266 3.13 -11.84 -3.51
C PHE A 266 4.62 -11.55 -3.52
N GLY A 267 5.20 -11.55 -2.32
CA GLY A 267 6.63 -11.59 -2.11
C GLY A 267 7.16 -12.97 -1.69
N ASN A 268 8.45 -13.06 -1.44
CA ASN A 268 9.08 -14.33 -1.07
C ASN A 268 8.60 -14.80 0.31
N HIS A 269 8.58 -13.91 1.31
CA HIS A 269 8.22 -14.25 2.68
C HIS A 269 6.75 -14.62 2.83
N ASP A 270 5.87 -14.13 1.94
CA ASP A 270 4.42 -14.33 2.10
C ASP A 270 4.00 -15.80 2.22
N SER A 271 4.74 -16.72 1.60
CA SER A 271 4.46 -18.17 1.61
C SER A 271 5.57 -19.00 2.25
N GLU A 272 6.48 -18.38 3.00
CA GLU A 272 7.58 -19.07 3.67
C GLU A 272 7.17 -19.62 5.04
N GLY A 273 7.55 -20.87 5.28
CA GLY A 273 7.44 -21.52 6.57
C GLY A 273 6.55 -22.76 6.59
N THR A 274 6.67 -23.52 7.67
CA THR A 274 6.07 -24.86 7.77
C THR A 274 4.54 -24.83 7.77
N HIS A 275 3.95 -23.78 8.32
CA HIS A 275 2.50 -23.62 8.50
C HIS A 275 1.90 -22.48 7.66
N ALA A 276 2.74 -21.78 6.88
CA ALA A 276 2.27 -20.71 6.02
C ALA A 276 1.33 -21.26 4.94
N LEU A 277 0.27 -20.52 4.65
CA LEU A 277 -0.63 -20.84 3.54
C LEU A 277 0.12 -20.70 2.21
N LYS A 278 -0.21 -21.55 1.25
CA LYS A 278 0.32 -21.41 -0.10
C LYS A 278 -0.28 -20.19 -0.80
N ARG A 279 0.41 -19.67 -1.82
CA ARG A 279 -0.03 -18.47 -2.56
C ARG A 279 -1.40 -18.63 -3.20
N ASP A 280 -1.77 -19.82 -3.66
CA ASP A 280 -3.12 -20.10 -4.21
C ASP A 280 -4.21 -20.04 -3.13
N GLU A 281 -3.92 -20.53 -1.93
CA GLU A 281 -4.81 -20.46 -0.77
C GLU A 281 -4.97 -19.01 -0.29
N GLN A 282 -3.87 -18.26 -0.18
CA GLN A 282 -3.90 -16.83 0.17
C GLN A 282 -4.62 -15.99 -0.88
N MET A 283 -4.38 -16.27 -2.17
CA MET A 283 -5.10 -15.59 -3.26
C MET A 283 -6.59 -15.88 -3.21
N SER A 284 -6.98 -17.10 -2.80
CA SER A 284 -8.39 -17.44 -2.58
C SER A 284 -9.02 -16.61 -1.47
N ILE A 285 -8.28 -16.30 -0.40
CA ILE A 285 -8.74 -15.36 0.63
C ILE A 285 -8.84 -13.95 0.02
N LEU A 286 -7.75 -13.43 -0.52
CA LEU A 286 -7.65 -12.05 -1.00
C LEU A 286 -8.70 -11.71 -2.05
N GLN A 287 -8.94 -12.56 -3.05
CA GLN A 287 -9.91 -12.28 -4.13
C GLN A 287 -11.36 -12.18 -3.65
N ASN A 288 -11.67 -12.72 -2.47
CA ASN A 288 -13.01 -12.75 -1.88
C ASN A 288 -13.22 -11.69 -0.80
N LEU A 289 -12.20 -10.89 -0.49
CA LEU A 289 -12.34 -9.78 0.44
C LEU A 289 -13.03 -8.57 -0.24
N PRO A 290 -13.80 -7.78 0.53
CA PRO A 290 -14.36 -6.52 0.05
C PRO A 290 -13.29 -5.58 -0.50
N PHE A 291 -13.61 -4.82 -1.54
CA PHE A 291 -12.71 -3.86 -2.20
C PHE A 291 -11.47 -4.48 -2.85
N SER A 292 -11.33 -5.81 -2.86
CA SER A 292 -10.22 -6.50 -3.49
C SER A 292 -10.37 -6.59 -5.01
N PHE A 293 -9.30 -6.27 -5.72
CA PHE A 293 -9.11 -6.51 -7.15
C PHE A 293 -8.08 -7.63 -7.42
N CYS A 294 -7.63 -8.35 -6.39
CA CYS A 294 -6.68 -9.46 -6.50
C CYS A 294 -7.28 -10.62 -7.31
N ARG A 295 -6.47 -11.24 -8.18
CA ARG A 295 -6.88 -12.38 -9.02
C ARG A 295 -5.73 -13.37 -9.19
N PRO A 296 -5.99 -14.68 -9.30
CA PRO A 296 -4.94 -15.69 -9.43
C PRO A 296 -4.17 -15.66 -10.75
N GLY A 297 -4.78 -15.11 -11.81
CA GLY A 297 -4.22 -15.16 -13.16
C GLY A 297 -4.57 -16.44 -13.92
N PRO A 298 -4.09 -16.61 -15.17
CA PRO A 298 -4.35 -17.80 -15.97
C PRO A 298 -3.65 -19.04 -15.41
N THR A 299 -4.33 -20.19 -15.43
CA THR A 299 -3.81 -21.47 -14.89
C THR A 299 -2.65 -22.07 -15.68
N ASN A 300 -2.40 -21.58 -16.90
CA ASN A 300 -1.33 -22.04 -17.79
C ASN A 300 -0.11 -21.10 -17.81
N VAL A 301 -0.03 -20.17 -16.87
CA VAL A 301 1.07 -19.21 -16.69
C VAL A 301 1.72 -19.48 -15.34
N ASP A 302 3.05 -19.49 -15.28
CA ASP A 302 3.79 -19.74 -14.04
C ASP A 302 3.53 -18.65 -12.99
N GLY A 303 3.47 -19.05 -11.72
CA GLY A 303 3.19 -18.16 -10.59
C GLY A 303 1.69 -17.91 -10.36
N ILE A 304 1.36 -17.32 -9.22
CA ILE A 304 0.02 -16.94 -8.79
C ILE A 304 -0.05 -15.43 -8.63
N GLY A 305 -1.08 -14.79 -9.18
CA GLY A 305 -1.21 -13.33 -9.12
C GLY A 305 -0.71 -12.60 -10.36
N ASN A 306 -0.63 -13.29 -11.51
CA ASN A 306 -0.39 -12.66 -12.81
C ASN A 306 -1.71 -12.11 -13.39
N TYR A 307 -1.97 -10.82 -13.25
CA TYR A 307 -3.19 -10.19 -13.77
C TYR A 307 -2.95 -8.73 -14.15
N TYR A 308 -3.98 -8.08 -14.70
CA TYR A 308 -3.95 -6.66 -15.00
C TYR A 308 -5.27 -6.00 -14.62
N LEU A 309 -5.19 -4.72 -14.29
CA LEU A 309 -6.33 -3.86 -14.00
C LEU A 309 -6.33 -2.67 -14.95
N GLN A 310 -7.52 -2.24 -15.36
CA GLN A 310 -7.68 -1.09 -16.24
C GLN A 310 -8.35 0.04 -15.48
N ILE A 311 -7.79 1.24 -15.63
CA ILE A 311 -8.36 2.47 -15.10
C ILE A 311 -9.16 3.12 -16.22
N LEU A 312 -10.46 3.25 -16.01
CA LEU A 312 -11.38 3.83 -16.98
C LEU A 312 -11.54 5.35 -16.75
N PRO A 313 -11.96 6.11 -17.77
CA PRO A 313 -12.29 7.52 -17.63
C PRO A 313 -13.47 7.74 -16.67
N PRO A 314 -13.68 8.99 -16.22
CA PRO A 314 -14.88 9.35 -15.47
C PRO A 314 -16.16 9.05 -16.28
N GLY A 315 -17.24 8.70 -15.59
CA GLY A 315 -18.55 8.50 -16.22
C GLY A 315 -18.73 7.13 -16.88
N ARG A 316 -19.33 7.09 -18.08
CA ARG A 316 -19.79 5.85 -18.74
C ARG A 316 -18.86 5.28 -19.80
N SER A 317 -17.81 6.00 -20.18
CA SER A 317 -16.86 5.50 -21.19
C SER A 317 -16.13 4.25 -20.67
N SER A 318 -15.93 3.30 -21.57
CA SER A 318 -15.30 1.99 -21.30
C SER A 318 -13.91 1.84 -21.92
N VAL A 319 -13.41 2.86 -22.63
CA VAL A 319 -12.05 2.87 -23.17
C VAL A 319 -11.05 3.17 -22.05
N PRO A 320 -10.13 2.27 -21.70
CA PRO A 320 -9.16 2.49 -20.62
C PRO A 320 -8.21 3.65 -20.89
N LEU A 321 -7.87 4.41 -19.84
CA LEU A 321 -6.84 5.46 -19.85
C LEU A 321 -5.50 4.98 -19.27
N SER A 322 -5.50 3.89 -18.52
CA SER A 322 -4.27 3.26 -18.02
C SER A 322 -4.47 1.77 -17.77
N THR A 323 -3.38 1.00 -17.86
CA THR A 323 -3.34 -0.42 -17.51
C THR A 323 -2.24 -0.67 -16.48
N LEU A 324 -2.61 -1.30 -15.36
CA LEU A 324 -1.69 -1.73 -14.32
C LEU A 324 -1.48 -3.24 -14.45
N TYR A 325 -0.24 -3.68 -14.58
CA TYR A 325 0.14 -5.09 -14.64
C TYR A 325 0.68 -5.54 -13.29
N PHE A 326 0.30 -6.73 -12.86
CA PHE A 326 0.73 -7.37 -11.62
C PHE A 326 1.40 -8.69 -12.00
N LEU A 327 2.66 -8.83 -11.64
CA LEU A 327 3.50 -9.96 -12.05
C LEU A 327 4.00 -10.72 -10.81
N ASP A 328 3.82 -12.04 -10.78
CA ASP A 328 4.42 -12.88 -9.74
C ASP A 328 5.93 -13.00 -10.02
N SER A 329 6.75 -12.35 -9.19
CA SER A 329 8.21 -12.42 -9.26
C SER A 329 8.80 -13.66 -8.59
N HIS A 330 7.95 -14.63 -8.19
CA HIS A 330 8.31 -15.87 -7.50
C HIS A 330 8.87 -15.62 -6.10
N GLY A 331 9.70 -16.53 -5.59
CA GLY A 331 10.29 -16.49 -4.26
C GLY A 331 11.72 -17.02 -4.31
N GLN A 332 12.27 -17.31 -3.12
CA GLN A 332 13.61 -17.88 -3.02
C GLN A 332 13.65 -19.34 -3.55
N LEU A 333 14.66 -19.68 -4.36
CA LEU A 333 14.85 -21.05 -4.86
C LEU A 333 15.46 -21.97 -3.79
N SER A 334 16.53 -21.49 -3.17
CA SER A 334 17.20 -22.05 -2.00
C SER A 334 18.15 -21.01 -1.42
N ASP A 335 18.58 -21.20 -0.17
CA ASP A 335 19.50 -20.29 0.54
C ASP A 335 20.78 -19.96 -0.25
N THR A 336 21.21 -20.86 -1.14
CA THR A 336 22.43 -20.69 -1.94
C THR A 336 22.17 -20.35 -3.41
N ALA A 337 20.96 -20.56 -3.92
CA ALA A 337 20.61 -20.38 -5.34
C ALA A 337 20.04 -18.99 -5.64
N GLY A 338 19.75 -18.19 -4.61
CA GLY A 338 19.17 -16.85 -4.73
C GLY A 338 17.68 -16.91 -5.08
N TYR A 339 17.19 -15.82 -5.68
CA TYR A 339 15.78 -15.65 -6.04
C TYR A 339 15.49 -16.20 -7.44
N ASP A 340 14.26 -16.68 -7.62
CA ASP A 340 13.79 -17.12 -8.92
C ASP A 340 13.45 -15.93 -9.84
N HIS A 341 13.39 -16.16 -11.15
CA HIS A 341 13.13 -15.15 -12.17
C HIS A 341 11.72 -15.28 -12.77
N ILE A 342 11.19 -14.18 -13.30
CA ILE A 342 9.97 -14.18 -14.13
C ILE A 342 10.16 -15.13 -15.31
N LYS A 343 9.23 -16.07 -15.47
CA LYS A 343 9.29 -17.15 -16.47
C LYS A 343 8.87 -16.69 -17.85
N GLN A 344 9.31 -17.45 -18.85
CA GLN A 344 8.95 -17.22 -20.26
C GLN A 344 7.43 -17.24 -20.50
N SER A 345 6.68 -18.12 -19.81
CA SER A 345 5.22 -18.18 -19.92
C SER A 345 4.54 -16.88 -19.46
N GLN A 346 5.09 -16.22 -18.43
CA GLN A 346 4.63 -14.92 -17.93
C GLN A 346 4.95 -13.81 -18.92
N ILE A 347 6.16 -13.80 -19.49
CA ILE A 347 6.59 -12.81 -20.50
C ILE A 347 5.69 -12.91 -21.74
N GLU A 348 5.42 -14.12 -22.23
CA GLU A 348 4.54 -14.36 -23.38
C GLU A 348 3.10 -13.93 -23.11
N TRP A 349 2.58 -14.29 -21.93
CA TRP A 349 1.25 -13.86 -21.50
C TRP A 349 1.14 -12.34 -21.40
N PHE A 350 2.10 -11.70 -20.74
CA PHE A 350 2.16 -10.25 -20.58
C PHE A 350 2.19 -9.54 -21.94
N THR A 351 3.12 -9.95 -22.80
CA THR A 351 3.29 -9.40 -24.16
C THR A 351 2.00 -9.52 -24.97
N LYS A 352 1.40 -10.71 -25.01
CA LYS A 352 0.14 -10.95 -25.73
C LYS A 352 -1.03 -10.14 -25.16
N THR A 353 -1.11 -10.03 -23.84
CA THR A 353 -2.16 -9.28 -23.13
C THR A 353 -2.05 -7.79 -23.42
N SER A 354 -0.84 -7.23 -23.34
CA SER A 354 -0.56 -5.84 -23.65
C SER A 354 -0.89 -5.49 -25.10
N GLN A 355 -0.44 -6.31 -26.06
CA GLN A 355 -0.73 -6.11 -27.49
C GLN A 355 -2.22 -6.19 -27.80
N ALA A 356 -2.94 -7.12 -27.17
CA ALA A 356 -4.39 -7.23 -27.31
C ALA A 356 -5.11 -5.99 -26.74
N ALA A 357 -4.67 -5.51 -25.56
CA ALA A 357 -5.22 -4.29 -24.96
C ALA A 357 -4.93 -3.06 -25.83
N ARG A 358 -3.72 -2.93 -26.38
CA ARG A 358 -3.33 -1.86 -27.31
C ARG A 358 -4.19 -1.88 -28.58
N THR A 359 -4.30 -3.04 -29.22
CA THR A 359 -5.13 -3.24 -30.42
C THR A 359 -6.61 -2.91 -30.17
N ALA A 360 -7.13 -3.24 -28.98
CA ALA A 360 -8.50 -2.93 -28.62
C ALA A 360 -8.74 -1.42 -28.48
N ARG A 361 -7.75 -0.65 -28.00
CA ARG A 361 -7.82 0.81 -27.91
C ARG A 361 -7.71 1.48 -29.27
N ASP A 362 -6.80 1.02 -30.14
CA ASP A 362 -6.55 1.63 -31.45
C ASP A 362 -7.75 1.54 -32.41
N ARG A 363 -8.68 0.62 -32.14
CA ARG A 363 -9.96 0.51 -32.88
C ARG A 363 -10.97 1.60 -32.53
N ASP A 364 -10.78 2.28 -31.40
CA ASP A 364 -11.62 3.38 -30.97
C ASP A 364 -10.91 4.68 -31.40
N ASP A 365 -11.39 5.29 -32.49
CA ASP A 365 -10.77 6.36 -33.31
C ASP A 365 -10.37 7.66 -32.56
N ASN A 366 -10.54 7.68 -31.24
CA ASN A 366 -10.10 8.73 -30.34
C ASN A 366 -8.78 8.32 -29.69
N SER A 367 -7.66 8.49 -30.40
CA SER A 367 -6.31 8.38 -29.85
C SER A 367 -6.19 9.26 -28.60
N ARG A 368 -6.36 8.62 -27.44
CA ARG A 368 -6.23 9.23 -26.12
C ARG A 368 -4.95 8.68 -25.51
N PHE A 369 -4.24 9.57 -24.84
CA PHE A 369 -3.12 9.24 -23.98
C PHE A 369 -3.42 8.00 -23.11
N HIS A 370 -2.47 7.06 -23.07
CA HIS A 370 -2.56 5.85 -22.25
C HIS A 370 -1.19 5.54 -21.63
N LEU A 371 -1.15 5.34 -20.31
CA LEU A 371 0.05 4.88 -19.61
C LEU A 371 -0.12 3.49 -19.03
N SER A 372 0.97 2.74 -19.02
CA SER A 372 1.02 1.42 -18.40
C SER A 372 2.05 1.39 -17.29
N LEU A 373 1.68 0.80 -16.16
CA LEU A 373 2.58 0.55 -15.03
C LEU A 373 2.64 -0.95 -14.75
N ALA A 374 3.75 -1.42 -14.19
CA ALA A 374 3.87 -2.78 -13.70
C ALA A 374 4.24 -2.79 -12.21
N PHE A 375 3.74 -3.78 -11.48
CA PHE A 375 4.06 -4.02 -10.09
C PHE A 375 4.48 -5.47 -9.91
N LEU A 376 5.56 -5.65 -9.16
CA LEU A 376 6.18 -6.93 -8.81
C LEU A 376 6.79 -6.79 -7.41
N HIS A 377 7.24 -7.87 -6.79
CA HIS A 377 7.85 -7.79 -5.47
C HIS A 377 9.38 -7.79 -5.56
N ILE A 378 9.98 -8.90 -6.00
CA ILE A 378 11.42 -9.09 -6.13
C ILE A 378 11.90 -8.31 -7.37
N PRO A 379 12.81 -7.33 -7.23
CA PRO A 379 13.25 -6.50 -8.33
C PRO A 379 13.88 -7.31 -9.47
N LEU A 380 13.74 -6.79 -10.69
CA LEU A 380 14.43 -7.35 -11.86
C LEU A 380 15.95 -7.12 -11.76
N PRO A 381 16.80 -7.91 -12.44
CA PRO A 381 18.25 -7.71 -12.44
C PRO A 381 18.68 -6.28 -12.77
N GLU A 382 17.92 -5.57 -13.61
CA GLU A 382 18.16 -4.19 -14.02
C GLU A 382 18.10 -3.18 -12.88
N PHE A 383 17.39 -3.47 -11.78
CA PHE A 383 17.42 -2.63 -10.58
C PHE A 383 18.78 -2.67 -9.85
N GLY A 384 19.60 -3.67 -10.15
CA GLY A 384 20.96 -3.81 -9.62
C GLY A 384 22.06 -3.29 -10.55
N ASP A 385 21.70 -2.68 -11.69
CA ASP A 385 22.69 -2.20 -12.66
C ASP A 385 23.45 -0.97 -12.10
N SER A 386 24.78 -1.03 -12.14
CA SER A 386 25.65 0.02 -11.61
C SER A 386 25.61 1.32 -12.40
N ASN A 387 25.01 1.33 -13.59
CA ASN A 387 24.86 2.52 -14.44
C ASN A 387 23.49 3.18 -14.29
N LEU A 388 22.62 2.70 -13.40
CA LEU A 388 21.32 3.32 -13.15
C LEU A 388 21.45 4.82 -12.86
N ARG A 389 20.62 5.61 -13.53
CA ARG A 389 20.49 7.05 -13.31
C ARG A 389 19.38 7.30 -12.31
N ILE A 390 19.74 7.43 -11.04
CA ILE A 390 18.79 7.76 -9.97
C ILE A 390 18.26 9.18 -10.19
N GLY A 391 16.94 9.30 -10.37
CA GLY A 391 16.24 10.57 -10.47
C GLY A 391 15.83 11.13 -9.11
N SER A 392 15.51 10.26 -8.14
CA SER A 392 15.07 10.62 -6.79
C SER A 392 15.23 9.46 -5.82
N GLY A 393 15.32 9.73 -4.53
CA GLY A 393 15.46 8.72 -3.48
C GLY A 393 16.88 8.16 -3.35
N HIS A 394 17.01 7.06 -2.60
CA HIS A 394 18.30 6.56 -2.11
C HIS A 394 18.46 5.06 -2.38
N TRP A 395 19.67 4.70 -2.77
CA TRP A 395 20.15 3.33 -2.87
C TRP A 395 21.03 3.07 -1.64
N GLU A 396 20.47 2.38 -0.64
CA GLU A 396 21.07 2.21 0.69
C GLU A 396 21.48 0.75 0.98
N GLU A 397 20.98 -0.21 0.21
CA GLU A 397 21.39 -1.62 0.25
C GLU A 397 21.55 -2.21 -1.16
N PRO A 398 22.40 -3.23 -1.36
CA PRO A 398 22.48 -3.94 -2.63
C PRO A 398 21.12 -4.46 -3.05
N THR A 399 20.76 -4.27 -4.32
CA THR A 399 19.53 -4.83 -4.87
C THR A 399 19.64 -6.34 -4.89
N GLU A 400 18.73 -7.02 -4.20
CA GLU A 400 18.63 -8.47 -4.20
C GLU A 400 17.59 -8.94 -5.21
N GLY A 401 18.04 -9.73 -6.19
CA GLY A 401 17.18 -10.22 -7.26
C GLY A 401 17.71 -11.49 -7.89
N PRO A 402 17.03 -12.01 -8.93
CA PRO A 402 17.47 -13.23 -9.59
C PRO A 402 18.83 -13.04 -10.27
N SER A 403 19.69 -14.05 -10.15
CA SER A 403 20.98 -14.09 -10.88
C SER A 403 20.82 -14.32 -12.39
N ILE A 404 19.66 -14.84 -12.81
CA ILE A 404 19.30 -15.09 -14.20
C ILE A 404 18.49 -13.91 -14.73
N ASN A 405 18.98 -13.27 -15.78
CA ASN A 405 18.19 -12.30 -16.55
C ASN A 405 17.31 -13.04 -17.56
N SER A 406 15.99 -12.97 -17.37
CA SER A 406 15.00 -13.62 -18.24
C SER A 406 14.59 -12.76 -19.44
N HIS A 407 15.19 -11.58 -19.62
CA HIS A 407 14.78 -10.57 -20.60
C HIS A 407 13.36 -10.05 -20.39
N SER A 408 12.86 -10.09 -19.15
CA SER A 408 11.56 -9.52 -18.79
C SER A 408 11.55 -8.00 -18.92
N TYR A 409 12.65 -7.31 -18.59
CA TYR A 409 12.79 -5.87 -18.82
C TYR A 409 12.65 -5.49 -20.30
N ASP A 410 13.24 -6.27 -21.20
CA ASP A 410 13.13 -6.05 -22.66
C ASP A 410 11.66 -6.11 -23.13
N ALA A 411 10.87 -7.02 -22.54
CA ALA A 411 9.43 -7.08 -22.80
C ALA A 411 8.69 -5.84 -22.27
N LEU A 412 9.03 -5.34 -21.08
CA LEU A 412 8.44 -4.12 -20.51
C LEU A 412 8.75 -2.89 -21.38
N VAL A 413 9.97 -2.79 -21.90
CA VAL A 413 10.40 -1.75 -22.87
C VAL A 413 9.58 -1.85 -24.15
N LYS A 414 9.51 -3.04 -24.75
CA LYS A 414 8.76 -3.29 -26.00
C LYS A 414 7.27 -2.97 -25.88
N GLU A 415 6.70 -3.26 -24.72
CA GLU A 415 5.28 -3.05 -24.44
C GLU A 415 4.96 -1.66 -23.87
N GLU A 416 5.93 -0.73 -23.87
CA GLU A 416 5.80 0.68 -23.47
C GLU A 416 5.28 0.85 -22.04
N ILE A 417 5.84 0.06 -21.10
CA ILE A 417 5.62 0.28 -19.67
C ILE A 417 6.41 1.51 -19.23
N SER A 418 5.72 2.42 -18.54
CA SER A 418 6.27 3.72 -18.15
C SER A 418 7.00 3.67 -16.81
N ALA A 419 6.55 2.82 -15.89
CA ALA A 419 7.18 2.63 -14.59
C ALA A 419 6.90 1.23 -14.03
N VAL A 420 7.86 0.73 -13.25
CA VAL A 420 7.82 -0.54 -12.53
C VAL A 420 8.02 -0.24 -11.05
N GLY A 421 7.05 -0.62 -10.22
CA GLY A 421 7.15 -0.55 -8.75
C GLY A 421 7.50 -1.91 -8.15
N CYS A 422 8.49 -1.96 -7.26
CA CYS A 422 8.86 -3.16 -6.50
C CYS A 422 8.97 -2.93 -4.98
N GLY A 423 9.08 -4.00 -4.21
CA GLY A 423 9.36 -4.01 -2.76
C GLY A 423 10.74 -4.63 -2.49
N HIS A 424 10.78 -5.59 -1.56
CA HIS A 424 11.88 -6.54 -1.28
C HIS A 424 13.13 -5.92 -0.66
N ASP A 425 13.74 -4.93 -1.31
CA ASP A 425 14.89 -4.21 -0.78
C ASP A 425 14.39 -3.05 0.10
N HIS A 426 13.96 -3.38 1.31
CA HIS A 426 13.28 -2.52 2.27
C HIS A 426 13.82 -1.09 2.38
N VAL A 427 15.15 -0.89 2.44
CA VAL A 427 15.74 0.44 2.66
C VAL A 427 16.03 1.19 1.35
N ASN A 428 15.96 0.50 0.20
CA ASN A 428 15.98 1.15 -1.10
C ASN A 428 14.64 1.83 -1.37
N ASP A 429 14.71 3.07 -1.86
CA ASP A 429 13.51 3.86 -2.17
C ASP A 429 13.70 4.78 -3.37
N PHE A 430 14.66 4.44 -4.23
CA PHE A 430 14.98 5.24 -5.39
C PHE A 430 13.98 4.99 -6.53
N CYS A 431 13.95 5.95 -7.47
CA CYS A 431 13.48 5.75 -8.84
C CYS A 431 14.63 6.04 -9.79
N ALA A 432 14.90 5.12 -10.72
CA ALA A 432 16.01 5.24 -11.66
C ALA A 432 15.64 4.83 -13.08
N LEU A 433 16.44 5.28 -14.05
CA LEU A 433 16.40 4.85 -15.45
C LEU A 433 17.71 4.17 -15.83
N LEU A 434 17.63 3.08 -16.60
CA LEU A 434 18.80 2.56 -17.30
C LEU A 434 19.25 3.57 -18.38
N PRO A 435 20.55 3.84 -18.55
CA PRO A 435 21.05 4.74 -19.59
C PRO A 435 20.62 4.32 -21.00
N GLN A 436 20.48 5.29 -21.90
CA GLN A 436 20.12 5.00 -23.29
C GLN A 436 21.33 4.39 -23.99
N GLN A 437 21.17 3.19 -24.55
CA GLN A 437 22.17 2.67 -25.47
C GLN A 437 22.04 3.42 -26.80
N VAL A 438 23.08 4.18 -27.15
CA VAL A 438 23.15 4.84 -28.46
C VAL A 438 23.47 3.77 -29.50
N HIS A 439 22.44 3.24 -30.17
CA HIS A 439 22.66 2.40 -31.33
C HIS A 439 23.24 3.26 -32.48
N GLN A 440 24.34 2.80 -33.09
CA GLN A 440 25.00 3.49 -34.22
C GLN A 440 24.19 3.44 -35.52
N ASP A 441 23.03 2.78 -35.53
CA ASP A 441 22.16 2.64 -36.69
C ASP A 441 21.01 3.67 -36.66
N GLY A 442 21.36 4.93 -36.92
CA GLY A 442 20.66 5.86 -37.80
C GLY A 442 19.19 6.27 -37.61
N ASP A 443 18.39 5.65 -36.76
CA ASP A 443 17.01 6.10 -36.50
C ASP A 443 16.92 6.69 -35.08
N GLY A 444 16.92 8.01 -35.00
CA GLY A 444 16.96 8.81 -33.77
C GLY A 444 15.69 8.72 -32.90
N THR A 445 15.02 7.57 -32.87
CA THR A 445 13.89 7.32 -31.98
C THR A 445 14.41 7.09 -30.56
N THR A 446 14.03 7.97 -29.64
CA THR A 446 14.28 7.78 -28.21
C THR A 446 13.52 6.54 -27.73
N GLN A 447 14.24 5.47 -27.39
CA GLN A 447 13.63 4.24 -26.90
C GLN A 447 12.87 4.51 -25.59
N HIS A 448 11.58 4.12 -25.55
CA HIS A 448 10.77 4.16 -24.33
C HIS A 448 11.39 3.22 -23.30
N ARG A 449 11.65 3.71 -22.08
CA ARG A 449 12.28 2.93 -21.00
C ARG A 449 11.45 3.12 -19.73
N PRO A 450 11.06 2.03 -19.03
CA PRO A 450 10.35 2.17 -17.77
C PRO A 450 11.26 2.75 -16.69
N TRP A 451 10.71 3.62 -15.85
CA TRP A 451 11.31 3.93 -14.55
C TRP A 451 11.28 2.69 -13.65
N LEU A 452 12.39 2.43 -12.97
CA LEU A 452 12.54 1.36 -11.99
C LEU A 452 12.49 1.99 -10.60
N CYS A 453 11.46 1.68 -9.81
CA CYS A 453 11.19 2.35 -8.53
C CYS A 453 10.95 1.36 -7.39
N HIS A 454 11.72 1.47 -6.32
CA HIS A 454 11.42 0.80 -5.06
C HIS A 454 10.35 1.54 -4.28
N GLY A 455 9.40 0.81 -3.69
CA GLY A 455 8.37 1.36 -2.81
C GLY A 455 8.91 1.84 -1.47
N GLY A 456 10.04 1.25 -1.04
CA GLY A 456 10.54 1.30 0.32
C GLY A 456 9.72 0.45 1.28
N GLY A 457 10.31 0.06 2.40
CA GLY A 457 9.69 -0.78 3.41
C GLY A 457 8.87 0.03 4.41
N CYS A 458 7.62 -0.39 4.62
CA CYS A 458 6.71 0.29 5.54
C CYS A 458 6.48 -0.44 6.87
N GLY A 459 6.85 -1.72 6.97
CA GLY A 459 6.60 -2.57 8.12
C GLY A 459 7.52 -2.34 9.31
N PHE A 460 6.97 -2.13 10.49
CA PHE A 460 7.69 -2.16 11.77
C PHE A 460 8.14 -3.55 12.20
N GLY A 461 7.57 -4.61 11.60
CA GLY A 461 8.09 -5.98 11.70
C GLY A 461 9.13 -6.31 10.64
N GLY A 462 9.33 -5.42 9.66
CA GLY A 462 10.28 -5.58 8.57
C GLY A 462 11.69 -5.15 8.93
N TYR A 463 12.57 -5.21 7.93
CA TYR A 463 13.99 -4.93 8.09
C TYR A 463 14.32 -3.52 7.59
N CYS A 464 14.06 -2.50 8.41
CA CYS A 464 14.39 -1.11 8.09
C CYS A 464 15.78 -0.73 8.63
N SER A 465 16.74 -1.64 8.49
CA SER A 465 18.12 -1.44 8.92
C SER A 465 19.09 -2.25 8.07
N TYR A 466 20.23 -1.66 7.74
CA TYR A 466 21.24 -2.29 6.88
C TYR A 466 22.66 -2.09 7.40
N GLY A 467 23.56 -3.03 7.08
CA GLY A 467 24.94 -3.06 7.55
C GLY A 467 25.19 -4.05 8.69
N LYS A 468 26.47 -4.23 9.05
CA LYS A 468 26.89 -5.20 10.08
C LYS A 468 27.03 -4.52 11.43
N TRP A 469 26.62 -5.21 12.50
CA TRP A 469 26.87 -4.77 13.86
C TRP A 469 28.38 -4.57 14.13
N PRO A 470 28.80 -3.51 14.85
CA PRO A 470 27.99 -2.49 15.52
C PRO A 470 27.63 -1.27 14.63
N CYS A 471 27.99 -1.27 13.35
CA CYS A 471 27.80 -0.15 12.42
C CYS A 471 26.49 -0.24 11.62
N GLN A 472 25.49 -0.98 12.11
CA GLN A 472 24.20 -1.11 11.44
C GLN A 472 23.48 0.25 11.46
N LYS A 473 23.04 0.72 10.30
CA LYS A 473 22.28 1.96 10.15
C LYS A 473 20.80 1.62 10.09
N ARG A 474 19.99 2.31 10.89
CA ARG A 474 18.52 2.23 10.85
C ARG A 474 17.98 3.31 9.91
N PHE A 475 16.82 3.05 9.33
CA PHE A 475 16.18 3.92 8.37
C PHE A 475 14.72 4.15 8.74
N HIS A 476 14.17 5.25 8.25
CA HIS A 476 12.76 5.56 8.44
C HIS A 476 11.85 4.73 7.54
N ARG A 477 10.69 4.30 8.00
CA ARG A 477 9.75 3.63 7.09
C ARG A 477 9.10 4.59 6.12
N ARG A 478 8.73 4.08 4.96
CA ARG A 478 8.16 4.88 3.88
C ARG A 478 7.18 4.11 3.01
N MET A 479 6.31 4.87 2.36
CA MET A 479 5.38 4.37 1.35
C MET A 479 5.46 5.28 0.12
N ARG A 480 5.33 4.69 -1.06
CA ARG A 480 5.36 5.43 -2.33
C ARG A 480 3.96 5.75 -2.81
N VAL A 481 3.78 6.95 -3.32
CA VAL A 481 2.55 7.39 -3.97
C VAL A 481 2.82 7.63 -5.45
N TRP A 482 1.84 7.27 -6.27
CA TRP A 482 1.81 7.52 -7.71
C TRP A 482 0.57 8.34 -8.05
N GLU A 483 0.72 9.39 -8.84
CA GLU A 483 -0.41 10.18 -9.34
C GLU A 483 -0.36 10.22 -10.87
N LEU A 484 -1.36 9.60 -11.48
CA LEU A 484 -1.65 9.73 -12.90
C LEU A 484 -2.53 10.96 -13.08
N ASP A 485 -2.13 11.87 -13.97
CA ASP A 485 -2.96 12.96 -14.45
C ASP A 485 -3.24 12.74 -15.94
N THR A 486 -4.46 12.28 -16.21
CA THR A 486 -4.91 11.94 -17.57
C THR A 486 -5.22 13.17 -18.42
N SER A 487 -5.34 14.35 -17.81
CA SER A 487 -5.58 15.60 -18.53
C SER A 487 -4.31 16.17 -19.16
N THR A 488 -3.19 16.03 -18.45
CA THR A 488 -1.86 16.49 -18.90
C THR A 488 -1.00 15.38 -19.47
N GLY A 489 -1.46 14.14 -19.34
CA GLY A 489 -0.68 12.99 -19.74
C GLY A 489 0.57 12.80 -18.87
N SER A 490 0.50 13.06 -17.57
CA SER A 490 1.64 13.01 -16.67
C SER A 490 1.55 11.91 -15.62
N LEU A 491 2.71 11.43 -15.18
CA LEU A 491 2.87 10.49 -14.08
C LEU A 491 3.88 11.08 -13.09
N ARG A 492 3.47 11.24 -11.84
CA ARG A 492 4.30 11.72 -10.74
C ARG A 492 4.41 10.66 -9.65
N THR A 493 5.50 10.71 -8.91
CA THR A 493 5.68 9.92 -7.69
C THR A 493 6.29 10.76 -6.58
N TRP A 494 5.97 10.42 -5.34
CA TRP A 494 6.62 10.93 -4.13
C TRP A 494 6.52 9.87 -3.03
N LYS A 495 7.17 10.12 -1.90
CA LYS A 495 7.12 9.24 -0.72
C LYS A 495 6.48 9.95 0.47
N ARG A 496 5.96 9.13 1.39
CA ARG A 496 5.58 9.52 2.75
C ARG A 496 6.45 8.78 3.74
N VAL A 497 6.90 9.47 4.78
CA VAL A 497 7.85 8.94 5.75
C VAL A 497 7.17 8.84 7.11
N GLU A 498 7.53 7.85 7.94
CA GLU A 498 6.82 7.53 9.18
C GLU A 498 6.72 8.66 10.22
N TYR A 499 7.66 9.61 10.19
CA TYR A 499 7.75 10.71 11.16
C TYR A 499 7.26 12.05 10.61
N ASP A 500 7.10 12.17 9.28
CA ASP A 500 6.75 13.41 8.60
C ASP A 500 5.73 13.15 7.49
N MET A 501 4.66 13.94 7.53
CA MET A 501 3.54 13.83 6.61
C MET A 501 3.69 14.75 5.39
N ASP A 502 4.83 15.45 5.24
CA ASP A 502 5.21 16.18 4.02
C ASP A 502 5.68 15.23 2.91
N ARG A 503 5.73 15.74 1.66
CA ARG A 503 6.07 14.92 0.49
C ARG A 503 7.58 14.86 0.39
N ALA A 504 8.14 13.66 0.41
CA ALA A 504 9.56 13.45 0.18
C ALA A 504 9.83 13.06 -1.27
N ASP A 505 10.90 13.61 -1.84
CA ASP A 505 11.48 13.21 -3.14
C ASP A 505 10.46 13.16 -4.30
N GLU A 506 9.64 14.21 -4.45
CA GLU A 506 8.68 14.30 -5.56
C GLU A 506 9.41 14.35 -6.92
N LEU A 507 9.00 13.47 -7.85
CA LEU A 507 9.60 13.29 -9.17
C LEU A 507 8.51 13.18 -10.24
N VAL A 508 8.73 13.84 -11.39
CA VAL A 508 7.92 13.66 -12.60
C VAL A 508 8.56 12.57 -13.46
N LEU A 509 7.86 11.46 -13.64
CA LEU A 509 8.33 10.30 -14.40
C LEU A 509 7.96 10.41 -15.88
N VAL A 510 6.75 10.92 -16.16
CA VAL A 510 6.21 11.13 -17.50
C VAL A 510 5.61 12.52 -17.59
N ALA A 511 5.90 13.25 -18.66
CA ALA A 511 5.30 14.54 -18.98
C ALA A 511 4.77 14.51 -20.42
N ASN A 512 3.49 14.88 -20.61
CA ASN A 512 2.84 14.89 -21.92
C ASN A 512 2.95 13.55 -22.67
N GLY A 513 2.92 12.43 -21.97
CA GLY A 513 3.07 11.08 -22.55
C GLY A 513 4.49 10.63 -22.87
N VAL A 514 5.50 11.43 -22.55
CA VAL A 514 6.91 11.09 -22.78
C VAL A 514 7.62 10.88 -21.45
N VAL A 515 8.39 9.79 -21.35
CA VAL A 515 9.26 9.51 -20.20
C VAL A 515 10.30 10.61 -20.09
N VAL A 516 10.40 11.23 -18.91
CA VAL A 516 11.35 12.31 -18.65
C VAL A 516 12.69 11.69 -18.23
N ASP A 517 13.78 11.95 -18.96
CA ASP A 517 15.11 11.56 -18.54
C ASP A 517 15.77 12.75 -17.78
N PRO A 518 16.16 12.59 -16.51
CA PRO A 518 16.76 13.68 -15.72
C PRO A 518 18.09 14.20 -16.29
N SER A 519 18.69 13.52 -17.28
CA SER A 519 19.91 13.92 -17.97
C SER A 519 19.71 14.57 -19.33
N SER A 520 18.46 14.69 -19.83
CA SER A 520 18.17 15.29 -21.14
C SER A 520 18.19 16.82 -21.18
N ASP A 521 18.43 17.47 -20.04
CA ASP A 521 18.91 18.86 -20.03
C ASP A 521 20.34 18.89 -20.58
N SER A 522 20.46 19.22 -21.86
CA SER A 522 21.73 19.44 -22.54
C SER A 522 22.61 20.41 -21.74
N ASP A 523 23.90 20.09 -21.67
CA ASP A 523 24.98 20.86 -21.03
C ASP A 523 25.21 22.27 -21.64
N GLU A 524 24.23 22.85 -22.37
CA GLU A 524 24.30 24.22 -22.91
C GLU A 524 23.55 25.28 -22.06
N ASP A 525 22.83 24.91 -21.00
CA ASP A 525 22.19 25.89 -20.10
C ASP A 525 22.58 25.74 -18.60
N ARG A 526 23.64 24.98 -18.32
CA ARG A 526 24.22 24.83 -16.97
C ARG A 526 25.17 25.97 -16.59
N SER A 527 24.68 27.21 -16.68
CA SER A 527 25.24 28.31 -15.87
C SER A 527 24.42 28.60 -14.59
N SER A 528 23.37 27.82 -14.33
CA SER A 528 22.58 27.93 -13.11
C SER A 528 23.08 26.97 -12.02
N VAL A 529 23.81 27.54 -11.06
CA VAL A 529 24.25 26.87 -9.84
C VAL A 529 23.02 26.41 -9.04
N LYS A 530 22.78 25.09 -8.97
CA LYS A 530 21.84 24.48 -8.03
C LYS A 530 22.32 24.73 -6.60
N VAL A 531 21.59 25.52 -5.82
CA VAL A 531 21.72 25.52 -4.36
C VAL A 531 20.85 24.39 -3.85
N ASN A 532 21.49 23.27 -3.53
CA ASN A 532 20.91 22.20 -2.73
C ASN A 532 20.52 22.80 -1.36
N ALA A 533 19.24 22.78 -1.01
CA ALA A 533 18.80 22.86 0.38
C ALA A 533 19.04 21.50 1.06
N ASN A 534 20.29 21.04 1.04
CA ASN A 534 20.76 19.91 1.81
C ASN A 534 21.56 20.51 2.96
N MET A 535 20.90 20.81 4.08
CA MET A 535 21.59 21.16 5.32
C MET A 535 22.31 19.91 5.82
N GLN A 536 23.47 19.61 5.24
CA GLN A 536 24.45 18.77 5.91
C GLN A 536 24.86 19.52 7.19
N ALA A 537 24.69 18.88 8.34
CA ALA A 537 24.93 19.45 9.68
C ALA A 537 26.42 19.81 9.97
N HIS A 538 27.26 19.96 8.95
CA HIS A 538 28.70 20.17 9.08
C HIS A 538 29.25 21.39 8.33
N GLU A 539 28.42 22.14 7.58
CA GLU A 539 28.85 23.39 6.94
C GLU A 539 28.04 24.59 7.46
N SER A 540 28.75 25.63 7.89
CA SER A 540 28.13 26.90 8.27
C SER A 540 27.39 27.48 7.06
N PRO A 541 26.15 27.99 7.22
CA PRO A 541 25.40 28.57 6.14
C PRO A 541 26.18 29.74 5.50
N PRO A 542 26.13 29.92 4.16
CA PRO A 542 26.83 31.02 3.51
C PRO A 542 26.34 32.38 4.02
N GLU A 543 27.28 33.22 4.46
CA GLU A 543 26.96 34.58 4.94
C GLU A 543 26.79 35.54 3.77
N VAL A 544 25.66 36.26 3.73
CA VAL A 544 25.40 37.34 2.76
C VAL A 544 25.93 38.65 3.33
N VAL A 545 26.84 39.31 2.62
CA VAL A 545 27.43 40.61 3.01
C VAL A 545 26.60 41.77 2.48
N PHE A 546 26.11 41.66 1.24
CA PHE A 546 25.16 42.64 0.68
C PHE A 546 24.32 42.01 -0.43
N SER A 547 23.30 42.73 -0.89
CA SER A 547 22.41 42.27 -1.96
C SER A 547 22.07 43.43 -2.89
N GLN A 548 21.94 43.16 -4.19
CA GLN A 548 21.58 44.14 -5.20
C GLN A 548 20.66 43.51 -6.24
N ARG A 549 19.46 44.09 -6.41
CA ARG A 549 18.39 43.56 -7.26
C ARG A 549 18.06 42.11 -6.88
N THR A 550 18.31 41.17 -7.77
CA THR A 550 18.06 39.73 -7.60
C THR A 550 19.35 38.96 -7.29
N TYR A 551 20.40 39.63 -6.80
CA TYR A 551 21.68 39.00 -6.50
C TYR A 551 22.06 39.18 -5.04
N LEU A 552 22.53 38.11 -4.41
CA LEU A 552 23.18 38.10 -3.10
C LEU A 552 24.71 38.03 -3.31
N TYR A 553 25.46 38.75 -2.49
CA TYR A 553 26.92 38.77 -2.50
C TYR A 553 27.39 38.21 -1.17
N LEU A 554 28.07 37.07 -1.23
CA LEU A 554 28.50 36.31 -0.06
C LEU A 554 29.85 36.81 0.45
N SER A 555 30.18 36.52 1.72
CA SER A 555 31.49 36.83 2.30
C SER A 555 32.66 36.06 1.67
N SER A 556 32.35 35.08 0.83
CA SER A 556 33.29 34.33 -0.01
C SER A 556 33.57 34.98 -1.37
N ASP A 557 33.14 36.23 -1.60
CA ASP A 557 33.16 36.94 -2.89
C ASP A 557 32.33 36.25 -4.01
N ARG A 558 31.54 35.24 -3.67
CA ARG A 558 30.60 34.58 -4.58
C ARG A 558 29.33 35.40 -4.74
N GLN A 559 28.92 35.59 -5.99
CA GLN A 559 27.62 36.14 -6.34
C GLN A 559 26.61 35.00 -6.53
N VAL A 560 25.42 35.11 -5.92
CA VAL A 560 24.31 34.16 -6.07
C VAL A 560 23.14 34.89 -6.71
N PHE A 561 22.65 34.36 -7.83
CA PHE A 561 21.37 34.80 -8.39
C PHE A 561 20.24 34.19 -7.57
N ASP A 562 19.49 35.04 -6.88
CA ASP A 562 18.38 34.66 -6.04
C ASP A 562 17.08 34.65 -6.86
N ALA A 563 16.78 33.47 -7.42
CA ALA A 563 15.57 33.18 -8.18
C ALA A 563 14.45 32.58 -7.32
N THR A 564 14.52 32.72 -5.98
CA THR A 564 13.51 32.15 -5.09
C THR A 564 12.12 32.70 -5.40
N CYS A 565 11.15 31.80 -5.61
CA CYS A 565 9.74 32.11 -5.79
C CYS A 565 8.90 31.27 -4.82
N GLY A 566 7.68 31.73 -4.49
CA GLY A 566 6.81 31.07 -3.50
C GLY A 566 6.92 31.64 -2.08
N ALA A 567 6.65 30.83 -1.04
CA ALA A 567 6.54 31.31 0.35
C ALA A 567 7.86 31.78 0.98
N ALA A 568 9.00 31.57 0.30
CA ALA A 568 10.34 31.95 0.72
C ALA A 568 10.96 33.07 -0.15
N VAL A 569 10.14 33.89 -0.82
CA VAL A 569 10.64 35.04 -1.63
C VAL A 569 11.53 35.93 -0.77
N SER A 570 12.83 35.91 -1.04
CA SER A 570 13.82 36.80 -0.42
C SER A 570 14.21 37.96 -1.33
N CYS A 571 13.93 37.93 -2.63
CA CYS A 571 14.66 38.73 -3.63
C CYS A 571 13.97 39.95 -4.27
N LEU A 572 12.73 40.30 -3.90
CA LEU A 572 12.05 41.43 -4.53
C LEU A 572 12.51 42.78 -3.94
N GLY A 573 13.45 43.43 -4.61
CA GLY A 573 13.77 44.85 -4.43
C GLY A 573 15.03 45.17 -3.62
N HIS A 574 15.94 44.24 -3.41
CA HIS A 574 17.20 44.51 -2.68
C HIS A 574 17.97 45.68 -3.29
N GLY A 575 18.33 46.66 -2.47
CA GLY A 575 19.07 47.83 -2.90
C GLY A 575 18.33 48.75 -3.89
N ASN A 576 17.04 48.52 -4.16
CA ASN A 576 16.22 49.45 -4.94
C ASN A 576 15.71 50.56 -4.03
N HIS A 577 16.21 51.79 -4.22
CA HIS A 577 15.86 52.94 -3.38
C HIS A 577 14.35 53.22 -3.35
N GLU A 578 13.65 53.09 -4.48
CA GLU A 578 12.21 53.33 -4.56
C GLU A 578 11.42 52.32 -3.71
N VAL A 579 11.81 51.04 -3.78
CA VAL A 579 11.20 49.97 -2.99
C VAL A 579 11.50 50.15 -1.50
N ILE A 580 12.74 50.48 -1.15
CA ILE A 580 13.16 50.74 0.24
C ILE A 580 12.37 51.91 0.82
N GLU A 581 12.23 53.01 0.09
CA GLU A 581 11.46 54.18 0.53
C GLU A 581 9.98 53.83 0.70
N ALA A 582 9.39 53.09 -0.24
CA ALA A 582 7.99 52.66 -0.16
C ALA A 582 7.72 51.74 1.04
N ILE A 583 8.58 50.72 1.25
CA ILE A 583 8.49 49.81 2.40
C ILE A 583 8.70 50.57 3.70
N THR A 584 9.67 51.48 3.77
CA THR A 584 9.95 52.29 4.97
C THR A 584 8.77 53.18 5.31
N LYS A 585 8.21 53.89 4.32
CA LYS A 585 7.04 54.76 4.49
C LYS A 585 5.83 53.96 4.97
N GLN A 586 5.58 52.78 4.41
CA GLN A 586 4.50 51.90 4.87
C GLN A 586 4.76 51.37 6.27
N SER A 587 5.99 50.93 6.57
CA SER A 587 6.35 50.36 7.88
C SER A 587 6.26 51.38 9.01
N LEU A 588 6.59 52.64 8.75
CA LEU A 588 6.41 53.76 9.69
C LEU A 588 4.93 54.08 9.96
N ALA A 589 4.06 53.87 8.98
CA ALA A 589 2.63 54.07 9.14
C ALA A 589 1.95 52.87 9.83
N ASN A 590 2.29 51.66 9.38
CA ASN A 590 1.70 50.40 9.83
C ASN A 590 2.53 49.20 9.31
N THR A 591 3.27 48.55 10.22
CA THR A 591 4.15 47.42 9.91
C THR A 591 3.38 46.12 9.63
N TYR A 592 2.24 45.90 10.29
CA TYR A 592 1.44 44.68 10.12
C TYR A 592 -0.02 44.91 10.48
N SER A 593 -0.93 44.32 9.72
CA SER A 593 -2.37 44.33 10.03
C SER A 593 -3.05 43.04 9.60
N ASN A 594 -4.01 42.60 10.40
CA ASN A 594 -4.87 41.48 10.06
C ASN A 594 -5.77 41.89 8.88
N SER A 595 -5.49 41.36 7.69
CA SER A 595 -6.17 41.72 6.45
C SER A 595 -7.63 41.24 6.36
N MET A 596 -8.12 40.46 7.33
CA MET A 596 -9.55 40.13 7.45
C MET A 596 -10.35 41.24 8.15
N VAL A 597 -9.69 42.14 8.88
CA VAL A 597 -10.35 43.16 9.72
C VAL A 597 -9.92 44.58 9.37
N PHE A 598 -8.65 44.77 8.99
CA PHE A 598 -8.05 46.08 8.74
C PHE A 598 -7.40 46.12 7.36
N THR A 599 -7.41 47.29 6.71
CA THR A 599 -6.80 47.51 5.39
C THR A 599 -5.79 48.66 5.43
N THR A 600 -5.01 48.83 4.36
CA THR A 600 -4.12 49.97 4.13
C THR A 600 -4.43 50.61 2.79
N SER A 601 -4.01 51.87 2.61
CA SER A 601 -4.17 52.55 1.31
C SER A 601 -3.42 51.82 0.19
N VAL A 602 -2.25 51.25 0.49
CA VAL A 602 -1.45 50.44 -0.44
C VAL A 602 -2.21 49.18 -0.89
N ALA A 603 -2.82 48.44 0.05
CA ALA A 603 -3.61 47.25 -0.28
C ALA A 603 -4.84 47.59 -1.13
N THR A 604 -5.48 48.74 -0.85
CA THR A 604 -6.65 49.20 -1.62
C THR A 604 -6.25 49.63 -3.03
N GLN A 605 -5.17 50.40 -3.18
CA GLN A 605 -4.65 50.80 -4.48
C GLN A 605 -4.23 49.59 -5.34
N LEU A 606 -3.57 48.60 -4.74
CA LEU A 606 -3.22 47.37 -5.44
C LEU A 606 -4.47 46.59 -5.89
N ALA A 607 -5.50 46.52 -5.06
CA ALA A 607 -6.77 45.90 -5.44
C ALA A 607 -7.42 46.62 -6.63
N ASP A 608 -7.43 47.96 -6.62
CA ASP A 608 -7.96 48.78 -7.71
C ASP A 608 -7.18 48.55 -9.02
N GLU A 609 -5.85 48.55 -8.97
CA GLU A 609 -4.98 48.28 -10.12
C GLU A 609 -5.23 46.89 -10.72
N ILE A 610 -5.38 45.85 -9.89
CA ILE A 610 -5.68 44.49 -10.35
C ILE A 610 -7.06 44.43 -11.02
N ILE A 611 -8.07 45.08 -10.43
CA ILE A 611 -9.43 45.15 -10.99
C ILE A 611 -9.40 45.85 -12.36
N LEU A 612 -8.79 47.04 -12.42
CA LEU A 612 -8.68 47.84 -13.64
C LEU A 612 -7.87 47.13 -14.73
N GLY A 613 -6.76 46.49 -14.36
CA GLY A 613 -5.89 45.74 -15.27
C GLY A 613 -6.59 44.57 -15.96
N THR A 614 -7.68 44.07 -15.40
CA THR A 614 -8.50 43.00 -16.00
C THR A 614 -9.60 43.52 -16.95
N GLY A 615 -9.66 44.83 -17.17
CA GLY A 615 -10.78 45.45 -17.90
C GLY A 615 -12.10 45.33 -17.15
N ASN A 616 -12.06 45.35 -15.81
CA ASN A 616 -13.21 45.14 -14.91
C ASN A 616 -13.89 43.76 -15.03
N LEU A 617 -13.18 42.74 -15.52
CA LEU A 617 -13.65 41.35 -15.46
C LEU A 617 -13.61 40.78 -14.03
N MET A 618 -12.66 41.24 -13.20
CA MET A 618 -12.65 40.96 -11.76
C MET A 618 -13.48 42.00 -11.00
N LEU A 619 -14.43 41.53 -10.18
CA LEU A 619 -15.34 42.41 -9.43
C LEU A 619 -14.79 42.81 -8.04
N ARG A 620 -13.94 41.97 -7.44
CA ARG A 620 -13.35 42.14 -6.09
C ARG A 620 -12.03 41.40 -5.97
N VAL A 621 -11.10 41.93 -5.18
CA VAL A 621 -9.80 41.32 -4.86
C VAL A 621 -9.66 41.26 -3.34
N TYR A 622 -9.25 40.11 -2.81
CA TYR A 622 -8.87 39.94 -1.40
C TYR A 622 -7.39 39.61 -1.32
N ILE A 623 -6.64 40.41 -0.57
CA ILE A 623 -5.19 40.28 -0.43
C ILE A 623 -4.88 39.68 0.95
N TYR A 624 -4.29 38.49 0.96
CA TYR A 624 -3.83 37.82 2.16
C TYR A 624 -2.31 37.86 2.21
N SER A 625 -1.75 38.15 3.39
CA SER A 625 -0.32 38.02 3.65
C SER A 625 -0.09 36.75 4.45
N SER A 626 0.71 35.82 3.93
CA SER A 626 1.06 34.57 4.62
C SER A 626 2.12 34.84 5.70
N GLY A 627 1.69 35.19 6.91
CA GLY A 627 2.55 35.13 8.09
C GLY A 627 2.66 33.69 8.56
N ILE A 628 3.76 32.99 8.22
CA ILE A 628 4.12 31.71 8.86
C ILE A 628 4.32 31.98 10.36
N ARG A 629 3.63 31.21 11.21
CA ARG A 629 3.93 31.17 12.65
C ARG A 629 5.32 30.56 12.84
N SER A 630 6.31 31.39 13.11
CA SER A 630 7.48 30.99 13.89
C SER A 630 7.16 31.23 15.37
N SER A 631 6.56 30.23 16.01
CA SER A 631 6.60 30.14 17.48
C SER A 631 7.89 29.42 17.87
N LEU A 632 8.75 30.15 18.57
CA LEU A 632 9.96 29.70 19.27
C LEU A 632 9.75 28.43 20.08
#